data_AF-A0A2B4SEC6-F1
#
_entry.id   AF-A0A2B4SEC6-F1
#
_cell.length_a   1.000
_cell.length_b   1.000
_cell.length_c   1.000
_cell.angle_alpha   90.00
_cell.angle_beta   90.00
_cell.angle_gamma   90.00
#
_symmetry.space_group_name_H-M   'P 1'
#
loop_
_entity.id
_entity.type
_entity.pdbx_description
1 polymer ?
#
loop_
_entity_poly.entity_id
_entity_poly.type
_entity_poly.pdbx_seq_one_letter_code
_entity_poly.pdbx_strand_id
1 'polypeptide(L)'
;MSNPCQQGALFCRPLYSQDDYECVCKPGFTGRYCEADINECSSNPCSNGGTCTDQINGYVCTCPVWTKGVGCETVRVLDIHVRSEGCEDSGRADPCGQAYIRVDGTDHSPHSRGYNVVVVDGETGAVISAGGFDTHDDSSAGNRLRDYLNGLQGHKIVLVAVQDEASKHMSPAIDAIRRLGATDPVQPDERGSFSLAGYAGVNKPQWITQRRANRGQGPNLKSESISAPVTRATYHLIDANETS
;
A
#
# COMPACT_ATOMS: atom_id res chain seq x y z
N MET A 1 43.34 15.37 42.99
CA MET A 1 42.08 14.62 43.12
C MET A 1 41.62 14.25 41.72
N SER A 2 41.26 12.98 41.48
CA SER A 2 40.78 12.51 40.18
C SER A 2 39.30 12.85 40.00
N ASN A 3 38.91 13.29 38.81
CA ASN A 3 37.50 13.49 38.45
C ASN A 3 36.76 12.13 38.52
N PRO A 4 35.78 11.95 39.42
CA PRO A 4 35.07 10.68 39.56
C PRO A 4 33.96 10.48 38.51
N CYS A 5 33.60 11.52 37.76
CA CYS A 5 32.52 11.46 36.77
C CYS A 5 32.94 10.69 35.51
N GLN A 6 31.99 9.95 34.94
CA GLN A 6 32.17 9.12 33.74
C GLN A 6 31.83 9.89 32.46
N GLN A 7 31.89 9.18 31.33
CA GLN A 7 31.70 9.74 29.97
C GLN A 7 30.34 10.43 29.78
N GLY A 8 29.32 9.99 30.53
CA GLY A 8 27.98 10.58 30.54
C GLY A 8 27.89 11.94 31.25
N ALA A 9 28.95 12.43 31.89
CA ALA A 9 28.90 13.71 32.60
C ALA A 9 29.12 14.91 31.67
N LEU A 10 28.32 15.96 31.89
CA LEU A 10 28.45 17.27 31.24
C LEU A 10 29.52 18.11 31.94
N PHE A 11 29.52 18.14 33.27
CA PHE A 11 30.60 18.70 34.09
C PHE A 11 30.62 18.08 35.49
N CYS A 12 31.81 18.13 36.11
CA CYS A 12 32.07 17.71 37.49
C CYS A 12 32.32 18.96 38.35
N ARG A 13 31.61 19.11 39.47
CA ARG A 13 31.86 20.22 40.41
C ARG A 13 32.08 19.71 41.84
N PRO A 14 33.00 20.33 42.60
CA PRO A 14 33.17 20.03 44.02
C PRO A 14 31.98 20.54 44.83
N LEU A 15 31.59 19.81 45.86
CA LEU A 15 30.58 20.21 46.84
C LEU A 15 31.24 20.89 48.06
N TYR A 16 30.45 21.50 48.95
CA TYR A 16 30.96 22.24 50.12
C TYR A 16 31.71 21.35 51.14
N SER A 17 31.56 20.02 51.07
CA SER A 17 32.39 19.07 51.80
C SER A 17 33.65 18.75 50.99
N GLN A 18 34.81 18.80 51.66
CA GLN A 18 36.15 18.79 51.07
C GLN A 18 36.50 17.53 50.25
N ASP A 19 35.64 16.49 50.26
CA ASP A 19 35.82 15.21 49.59
C ASP A 19 34.60 14.75 48.76
N ASP A 20 33.61 15.60 48.50
CA ASP A 20 32.43 15.21 47.71
C ASP A 20 32.31 15.98 46.38
N TYR A 21 31.75 15.30 45.38
CA TYR A 21 31.61 15.79 44.01
C TYR A 21 30.21 15.52 43.50
N GLU A 22 29.70 16.46 42.70
CA GLU A 22 28.47 16.28 41.95
C GLU A 22 28.80 16.20 40.45
N CYS A 23 28.31 15.13 39.83
CA CYS A 23 28.35 14.96 38.39
C CYS A 23 27.01 15.40 37.81
N VAL A 24 27.02 16.44 36.98
CA VAL A 24 25.82 16.83 36.22
C VAL A 24 25.82 16.01 34.94
N CYS A 25 24.84 15.12 34.80
CA CYS A 25 24.77 14.22 33.65
C CYS A 25 24.31 14.95 32.39
N LYS A 26 24.88 14.54 31.25
CA LYS A 26 24.32 14.86 29.94
C LYS A 26 22.91 14.23 29.85
N PRO A 27 22.02 14.82 29.04
CA PRO A 27 20.76 14.15 28.69
C PRO A 27 21.04 12.71 28.21
N GLY A 28 20.19 11.76 28.59
CA GLY A 28 20.38 10.33 28.32
C GLY A 28 21.20 9.57 29.38
N PHE A 29 21.85 10.24 30.34
CA PHE A 29 22.64 9.55 31.37
C PHE A 29 22.09 9.75 32.78
N THR A 30 22.32 8.75 33.64
CA THR A 30 21.93 8.72 35.05
C THR A 30 23.00 8.04 35.92
N GLY A 31 22.76 8.02 37.23
CA GLY A 31 23.71 7.51 38.23
C GLY A 31 24.52 8.62 38.90
N ARG A 32 25.20 8.29 40.01
CA ARG A 32 25.97 9.28 40.80
C ARG A 32 27.14 9.86 40.00
N TYR A 33 27.69 9.06 39.10
CA TYR A 33 28.85 9.39 38.29
C TYR A 33 28.49 9.51 36.80
N CYS A 34 27.20 9.50 36.44
CA CYS A 34 26.72 9.46 35.07
C CYS A 34 27.24 8.24 34.30
N GLU A 35 27.30 7.10 35.00
CA GLU A 35 27.83 5.82 34.52
C GLU A 35 26.79 4.98 33.78
N ALA A 36 25.50 5.27 33.96
CA ALA A 36 24.42 4.50 33.39
C ALA A 36 23.76 5.29 32.25
N ASP A 37 23.67 4.66 31.08
CA ASP A 37 22.80 5.11 30.00
C ASP A 37 21.34 4.86 30.40
N ILE A 38 20.47 5.83 30.16
CA ILE A 38 19.04 5.66 30.34
C ILE A 38 18.57 4.79 29.18
N ASN A 39 17.74 3.79 29.46
CA ASN A 39 17.13 2.98 28.41
C ASN A 39 15.78 3.58 28.03
N GLU A 40 15.73 4.39 26.97
CA GLU A 40 14.49 5.02 26.49
C GLU A 40 13.50 3.98 25.94
N CYS A 41 13.97 2.81 25.52
CA CYS A 41 13.12 1.70 25.09
C CYS A 41 12.34 1.03 26.23
N SER A 42 12.71 1.25 27.50
CA SER A 42 12.03 0.65 28.68
C SER A 42 10.55 1.00 28.77
N SER A 43 10.14 2.12 28.16
CA SER A 43 8.75 2.59 28.09
C SER A 43 7.93 1.92 26.97
N ASN A 44 8.56 1.09 26.12
CA ASN A 44 8.00 0.53 24.89
C ASN A 44 7.40 1.60 23.96
N PRO A 45 8.21 2.57 23.48
CA PRO A 45 7.70 3.69 22.69
C PRO A 45 7.25 3.30 21.27
N CYS A 46 7.67 2.13 20.76
CA CYS A 46 7.32 1.66 19.42
C CYS A 46 5.99 0.90 19.40
N SER A 47 5.00 1.46 18.71
CA SER A 47 3.66 0.91 18.51
C SER A 47 3.61 -0.14 17.41
N ASN A 48 2.48 -0.84 17.30
CA ASN A 48 2.12 -1.70 16.16
C ASN A 48 3.16 -2.79 15.80
N GLY A 49 3.93 -3.27 16.78
CA GLY A 49 4.96 -4.28 16.57
C GLY A 49 6.32 -3.74 16.12
N GLY A 50 6.56 -2.43 16.25
CA GLY A 50 7.87 -1.84 16.03
C GLY A 50 8.93 -2.33 17.00
N THR A 51 10.15 -2.48 16.50
CA THR A 51 11.31 -2.88 17.33
C THR A 51 12.03 -1.61 17.80
N CYS A 52 12.16 -1.46 19.11
CA CYS A 52 12.86 -0.33 19.71
C CYS A 52 14.35 -0.59 19.81
N THR A 53 15.16 0.34 19.34
CA THR A 53 16.61 0.39 19.56
C THR A 53 16.94 1.60 20.41
N ASP A 54 17.57 1.34 21.55
CA ASP A 54 18.00 2.34 22.52
C ASP A 54 19.07 3.26 21.92
N GLN A 55 19.04 4.55 22.26
CA GLN A 55 20.04 5.54 21.83
C GLN A 55 20.29 6.52 22.96
N ILE A 56 21.46 7.15 23.01
CA ILE A 56 21.72 8.18 24.02
C ILE A 56 20.70 9.32 23.89
N ASN A 57 19.90 9.52 24.94
CA ASN A 57 18.87 10.56 25.03
C ASN A 57 17.76 10.43 23.96
N GLY A 58 17.47 9.20 23.52
CA GLY A 58 16.44 8.97 22.52
C GLY A 58 16.25 7.51 22.17
N TYR A 59 15.44 7.24 21.17
CA TYR A 59 15.23 5.89 20.68
C TYR A 59 14.99 5.93 19.17
N VAL A 60 15.20 4.78 18.52
CA VAL A 60 14.83 4.56 17.12
C VAL A 60 13.88 3.39 17.05
N CYS A 61 12.70 3.62 16.48
CA CYS A 61 11.78 2.54 16.13
C CYS A 61 12.04 2.05 14.72
N THR A 62 12.35 0.76 14.58
CA THR A 62 12.27 0.07 13.29
C THR A 62 10.83 -0.38 13.10
N CYS A 63 10.11 0.34 12.24
CA CYS A 63 8.70 0.07 11.98
C CYS A 63 8.54 -1.13 11.04
N PRO A 64 7.52 -1.97 11.27
CA PRO A 64 7.05 -2.88 10.26
C PRO A 64 6.60 -2.12 9.01
N VAL A 65 6.69 -2.75 7.85
CA VAL A 65 6.47 -2.11 6.54
C VAL A 65 5.07 -1.51 6.34
N TRP A 66 4.10 -1.87 7.19
CA TRP A 66 2.73 -1.37 7.19
C TRP A 66 2.48 -0.21 8.16
N THR A 67 3.50 0.31 8.83
CA THR A 67 3.36 1.51 9.68
C THR A 67 4.42 2.56 9.38
N LYS A 68 4.14 3.79 9.84
CA LYS A 68 5.01 4.96 9.75
C LYS A 68 4.88 5.81 11.02
N GLY A 69 5.78 6.78 11.15
CA GLY A 69 5.87 7.65 12.33
C GLY A 69 7.09 7.33 13.19
N VAL A 70 7.41 8.22 14.12
CA VAL A 70 8.59 8.08 15.01
C VAL A 70 8.42 6.90 15.95
N GLY A 71 7.18 6.63 16.40
CA GLY A 71 6.80 5.51 17.24
C GLY A 71 5.99 4.46 16.49
N CYS A 72 6.02 4.41 15.15
CA CYS A 72 5.22 3.47 14.35
C CYS A 72 3.71 3.52 14.61
N GLU A 73 3.20 4.68 15.04
CA GLU A 73 1.83 4.91 15.49
C GLU A 73 0.82 5.00 14.34
N THR A 74 1.28 5.36 13.14
CA THR A 74 0.40 5.55 11.98
C THR A 74 0.43 4.30 11.10
N VAL A 75 -0.74 3.72 10.84
CA VAL A 75 -0.91 2.62 9.89
C VAL A 75 -0.84 3.14 8.45
N ARG A 76 -0.17 2.42 7.55
CA ARG A 76 -0.09 2.80 6.13
C ARG A 76 -1.37 2.40 5.40
N VAL A 77 -2.02 3.39 4.82
CA VAL A 77 -3.17 3.22 3.93
C VAL A 77 -2.70 3.47 2.51
N LEU A 78 -3.00 2.55 1.60
CA LEU A 78 -2.79 2.71 0.17
C LEU A 78 -3.98 3.45 -0.41
N ASP A 79 -3.71 4.53 -1.12
CA ASP A 79 -4.73 5.23 -1.88
C ASP A 79 -4.80 4.67 -3.31
N ILE A 80 -5.87 3.96 -3.65
CA ILE A 80 -6.01 3.26 -4.93
C ILE A 80 -7.16 3.84 -5.72
N HIS A 81 -6.89 4.28 -6.94
CA HIS A 81 -7.93 4.72 -7.87
C HIS A 81 -7.89 3.84 -9.11
N VAL A 82 -9.02 3.20 -9.42
CA VAL A 82 -9.16 2.38 -10.62
C VAL A 82 -10.26 2.97 -11.49
N ARG A 83 -9.91 3.37 -12.70
CA ARG A 83 -10.83 3.86 -13.73
C ARG A 83 -10.81 2.91 -14.91
N SER A 84 -11.98 2.34 -15.23
CA SER A 84 -12.19 1.57 -16.46
C SER A 84 -13.07 2.32 -17.45
N GLU A 85 -12.91 1.99 -18.73
CA GLU A 85 -13.54 2.65 -19.87
C GLU A 85 -13.94 1.64 -20.94
N GLY A 86 -15.12 1.82 -21.53
CA GLY A 86 -15.56 1.06 -22.70
C GLY A 86 -16.57 1.89 -23.50
N CYS A 87 -16.25 2.28 -24.73
CA CYS A 87 -17.07 3.17 -25.56
C CYS A 87 -16.81 3.00 -27.08
N GLU A 88 -17.80 3.38 -27.91
CA GLU A 88 -17.77 3.32 -29.38
C GLU A 88 -17.40 4.67 -30.05
N ASP A 89 -16.46 4.65 -30.99
CA ASP A 89 -16.10 5.82 -31.82
C ASP A 89 -17.03 6.00 -33.03
N SER A 90 -18.15 6.70 -32.87
CA SER A 90 -18.73 7.43 -34.01
C SER A 90 -19.39 8.77 -33.60
N GLY A 91 -18.65 9.86 -33.80
CA GLY A 91 -19.23 11.21 -33.93
C GLY A 91 -19.11 12.19 -32.75
N ARG A 92 -18.26 11.95 -31.74
CA ARG A 92 -17.93 12.96 -30.71
C ARG A 92 -16.48 13.43 -30.81
N ALA A 93 -16.23 14.68 -30.41
CA ALA A 93 -14.92 15.33 -30.46
C ALA A 93 -13.89 14.77 -29.45
N ASP A 94 -14.28 13.83 -28.58
CA ASP A 94 -13.40 12.96 -27.78
C ASP A 94 -14.25 11.79 -27.19
N PRO A 95 -14.18 10.52 -27.66
CA PRO A 95 -15.25 9.55 -27.34
C PRO A 95 -14.98 8.58 -26.16
N CYS A 96 -13.73 8.37 -25.74
CA CYS A 96 -13.39 7.47 -24.63
C CYS A 96 -12.32 8.11 -23.73
N GLY A 97 -12.55 8.16 -22.42
CA GLY A 97 -11.47 8.51 -21.49
C GLY A 97 -10.34 7.48 -21.52
N GLN A 98 -9.24 7.79 -20.83
CA GLN A 98 -8.15 6.85 -20.63
C GLN A 98 -8.37 6.09 -19.31
N ALA A 99 -8.44 4.76 -19.37
CA ALA A 99 -8.40 3.91 -18.20
C ALA A 99 -7.06 4.11 -17.48
N TYR A 100 -7.13 4.13 -16.16
CA TYR A 100 -5.97 4.25 -15.31
C TYR A 100 -6.12 3.50 -13.99
N ILE A 101 -4.98 3.25 -13.37
CA ILE A 101 -4.79 2.62 -12.09
C ILE A 101 -3.72 3.43 -11.37
N ARG A 102 -4.15 4.22 -10.39
CA ARG A 102 -3.25 5.01 -9.55
C ARG A 102 -3.07 4.38 -8.19
N VAL A 103 -1.84 4.39 -7.71
CA VAL A 103 -1.46 3.95 -6.36
C VAL A 103 -0.71 5.10 -5.72
N ASP A 104 -1.19 5.57 -4.56
CA ASP A 104 -0.68 6.76 -3.86
C ASP A 104 -0.55 7.98 -4.82
N GLY A 105 -1.58 8.18 -5.65
CA GLY A 105 -1.68 9.28 -6.63
C GLY A 105 -0.87 9.10 -7.93
N THR A 106 0.02 8.11 -8.02
CA THR A 106 0.86 7.87 -9.21
C THR A 106 0.20 6.88 -10.16
N ASP A 107 0.13 7.18 -11.46
CA ASP A 107 -0.42 6.28 -12.48
C ASP A 107 0.60 5.22 -12.90
N HIS A 108 0.19 3.95 -12.85
CA HIS A 108 1.02 2.79 -13.18
C HIS A 108 0.49 2.00 -14.38
N SER A 109 -0.44 2.58 -15.13
CA SER A 109 -1.18 1.85 -16.15
C SER A 109 -0.38 1.68 -17.43
N PRO A 110 -0.49 0.52 -18.11
CA PRO A 110 0.04 0.35 -19.47
C PRO A 110 -0.66 1.22 -20.52
N HIS A 111 -1.90 1.63 -20.26
CA HIS A 111 -2.75 2.41 -21.17
C HIS A 111 -2.96 1.76 -22.56
N SER A 112 -3.10 0.43 -22.58
CA SER A 112 -3.41 -0.33 -23.80
C SER A 112 -4.88 -0.71 -23.86
N ARG A 113 -5.43 -0.98 -25.07
CA ARG A 113 -6.73 -1.64 -25.22
C ARG A 113 -6.76 -2.98 -24.48
N GLY A 114 -7.94 -3.36 -23.97
CA GLY A 114 -8.15 -4.61 -23.25
C GLY A 114 -7.95 -4.47 -21.74
N TYR A 115 -7.49 -5.55 -21.10
CA TYR A 115 -7.25 -5.58 -19.64
C TYR A 115 -5.89 -4.92 -19.32
N ASN A 116 -5.92 -3.87 -18.52
CA ASN A 116 -4.74 -3.28 -17.88
C ASN A 116 -4.67 -3.82 -16.45
N VAL A 117 -3.53 -4.36 -16.05
CA VAL A 117 -3.33 -4.97 -14.73
C VAL A 117 -2.13 -4.34 -14.03
N VAL A 118 -2.32 -3.89 -12.80
CA VAL A 118 -1.24 -3.43 -11.91
C VAL A 118 -1.23 -4.31 -10.67
N VAL A 119 -0.05 -4.80 -10.28
CA VAL A 119 0.13 -5.64 -9.10
C VAL A 119 0.86 -4.84 -8.04
N VAL A 120 0.27 -4.79 -6.86
CA VAL A 120 0.84 -4.15 -5.68
C VAL A 120 1.20 -5.25 -4.68
N ASP A 121 2.40 -5.16 -4.13
CA ASP A 121 2.80 -5.98 -3.01
C ASP A 121 1.94 -5.65 -1.78
N GLY A 122 1.17 -6.61 -1.27
CA GLY A 122 0.21 -6.36 -0.21
C GLY A 122 0.84 -6.06 1.15
N GLU A 123 2.13 -6.35 1.33
CA GLU A 123 2.84 -6.14 2.59
C GLU A 123 3.53 -4.77 2.61
N THR A 124 4.28 -4.46 1.56
CA THR A 124 5.04 -3.21 1.42
C THR A 124 4.27 -2.12 0.69
N GLY A 125 3.16 -2.44 0.04
CA GLY A 125 2.38 -1.54 -0.82
C GLY A 125 3.16 -0.96 -2.00
N ALA A 126 4.26 -1.58 -2.40
CA ALA A 126 5.02 -1.20 -3.59
C ALA A 126 4.35 -1.77 -4.85
N VAL A 127 4.30 -0.99 -5.93
CA VAL A 127 3.90 -1.51 -7.24
C VAL A 127 5.04 -2.36 -7.78
N ILE A 128 4.76 -3.62 -8.08
CA ILE A 128 5.79 -4.59 -8.50
C ILE A 128 5.73 -4.95 -9.98
N SER A 129 4.58 -4.78 -10.62
CA SER A 129 4.44 -5.02 -12.07
C SER A 129 3.19 -4.38 -12.64
N ALA A 130 3.24 -4.07 -13.94
CA ALA A 130 2.12 -3.62 -14.73
C ALA A 130 2.12 -4.35 -16.09
N GLY A 131 0.94 -4.71 -16.60
CA GLY A 131 0.81 -5.47 -17.85
C GLY A 131 -0.50 -5.18 -18.56
N GLY A 132 -0.42 -5.00 -19.89
CA GLY A 132 -1.56 -4.76 -20.78
C GLY A 132 -1.86 -5.98 -21.63
N PHE A 133 -3.14 -6.33 -21.76
CA PHE A 133 -3.60 -7.53 -22.45
C PHE A 133 -4.76 -7.19 -23.39
N ASP A 134 -4.46 -7.07 -24.68
CA ASP A 134 -5.44 -6.79 -25.73
C ASP A 134 -6.31 -8.01 -26.03
N THR A 135 -7.26 -8.30 -25.16
CA THR A 135 -8.20 -9.43 -25.30
C THR A 135 -9.28 -9.16 -26.37
N HIS A 136 -9.16 -8.11 -27.17
CA HIS A 136 -10.02 -7.87 -28.33
C HIS A 136 -9.39 -8.34 -29.63
N ASP A 137 -8.21 -7.82 -29.98
CA ASP A 137 -7.57 -8.13 -31.28
C ASP A 137 -6.56 -9.27 -31.20
N ASP A 138 -6.03 -9.58 -30.01
CA ASP A 138 -5.05 -10.67 -29.85
C ASP A 138 -5.72 -11.92 -29.25
N SER A 139 -5.87 -12.93 -30.10
CA SER A 139 -6.47 -14.23 -29.75
C SER A 139 -5.72 -15.00 -28.66
N SER A 140 -4.44 -14.66 -28.42
CA SER A 140 -3.61 -15.26 -27.39
C SER A 140 -3.56 -14.43 -26.10
N ALA A 141 -4.05 -13.19 -26.09
CA ALA A 141 -4.02 -12.32 -24.92
C ALA A 141 -4.78 -12.91 -23.72
N GLY A 142 -5.90 -13.60 -23.92
CA GLY A 142 -6.61 -14.28 -22.85
C GLY A 142 -5.77 -15.36 -22.16
N ASN A 143 -4.99 -16.14 -22.92
CA ASN A 143 -4.08 -17.14 -22.35
C ASN A 143 -2.94 -16.47 -21.58
N ARG A 144 -2.34 -15.40 -22.13
CA ARG A 144 -1.28 -14.67 -21.45
C ARG A 144 -1.76 -14.00 -20.16
N LEU A 145 -2.97 -13.42 -20.16
CA LEU A 145 -3.59 -12.85 -18.97
C LEU A 145 -3.83 -13.94 -17.92
N ARG A 146 -4.37 -15.09 -18.31
CA ARG A 146 -4.55 -16.25 -17.43
C ARG A 146 -3.22 -16.66 -16.78
N ASP A 147 -2.18 -16.83 -17.58
CA ASP A 147 -0.88 -17.33 -17.11
C ASP A 147 -0.20 -16.30 -16.19
N TYR A 148 -0.29 -15.02 -16.54
CA TYR A 148 0.18 -13.91 -15.71
C TYR A 148 -0.50 -13.92 -14.34
N LEU A 149 -1.83 -13.97 -14.30
CA LEU A 149 -2.61 -13.94 -13.06
C LEU A 149 -2.42 -15.20 -12.21
N ASN A 150 -2.37 -16.38 -12.82
CA ASN A 150 -2.14 -17.64 -12.10
C ASN A 150 -0.71 -17.77 -11.57
N GLY A 151 0.25 -17.04 -12.14
CA GLY A 151 1.60 -16.93 -11.62
C GLY A 151 1.70 -16.10 -10.34
N LEU A 152 0.67 -15.31 -10.01
CA LEU A 152 0.66 -14.50 -8.79
C LEU A 152 0.30 -15.35 -7.57
N GLN A 153 1.12 -15.24 -6.52
CA GLN A 153 0.94 -15.95 -5.26
C GLN A 153 1.20 -15.03 -4.07
N GLY A 154 0.70 -15.43 -2.90
CA GLY A 154 0.93 -14.72 -1.64
C GLY A 154 0.16 -13.41 -1.52
N HIS A 155 0.75 -12.47 -0.78
CA HIS A 155 0.14 -11.18 -0.46
C HIS A 155 0.29 -10.21 -1.63
N LYS A 156 -0.58 -10.33 -2.64
CA LYS A 156 -0.60 -9.43 -3.81
C LYS A 156 -2.00 -8.86 -4.03
N ILE A 157 -2.08 -7.54 -4.07
CA ILE A 157 -3.27 -6.81 -4.50
C ILE A 157 -3.19 -6.70 -6.02
N VAL A 158 -4.27 -7.05 -6.71
CA VAL A 158 -4.31 -7.08 -8.17
C VAL A 158 -5.39 -6.12 -8.65
N LEU A 159 -4.96 -5.04 -9.28
CA LEU A 159 -5.81 -3.97 -9.77
C LEU A 159 -6.01 -4.15 -11.26
N VAL A 160 -7.25 -4.09 -11.72
CA VAL A 160 -7.62 -4.34 -13.11
C VAL A 160 -8.50 -3.21 -13.61
N ALA A 161 -8.19 -2.70 -14.80
CA ALA A 161 -9.01 -1.73 -15.51
C ALA A 161 -9.09 -2.10 -17.00
N VAL A 162 -10.31 -2.23 -17.51
CA VAL A 162 -10.55 -2.39 -18.95
C VAL A 162 -10.49 -1.04 -19.67
N GLN A 163 -9.86 -1.01 -20.85
CA GLN A 163 -9.85 0.11 -21.78
C GLN A 163 -10.45 -0.32 -23.13
N ASP A 164 -11.38 0.49 -23.64
CA ASP A 164 -12.06 0.34 -24.94
C ASP A 164 -12.84 -0.97 -25.05
N GLU A 165 -12.17 -2.08 -25.32
CA GLU A 165 -12.81 -3.36 -25.56
C GLU A 165 -11.93 -4.53 -25.10
N ALA A 166 -12.54 -5.52 -24.46
CA ALA A 166 -11.84 -6.64 -23.85
C ALA A 166 -12.60 -7.98 -23.89
N SER A 167 -13.79 -8.02 -24.48
CA SER A 167 -14.74 -9.14 -24.37
C SER A 167 -14.40 -10.35 -25.24
N LYS A 168 -13.73 -10.18 -26.40
CA LYS A 168 -13.69 -11.17 -27.48
C LYS A 168 -12.88 -12.44 -27.18
N HIS A 169 -11.72 -12.31 -26.53
CA HIS A 169 -10.79 -13.40 -26.26
C HIS A 169 -10.56 -13.64 -24.77
N MET A 170 -11.52 -13.25 -23.92
CA MET A 170 -11.37 -13.29 -22.46
C MET A 170 -11.59 -14.67 -21.83
N SER A 171 -12.28 -15.60 -22.51
CA SER A 171 -12.69 -16.89 -21.93
C SER A 171 -11.59 -17.65 -21.19
N PRO A 172 -10.33 -17.75 -21.67
CA PRO A 172 -9.26 -18.46 -20.97
C PRO A 172 -8.88 -17.85 -19.60
N ALA A 173 -9.15 -16.57 -19.36
CA ALA A 173 -8.75 -15.85 -18.14
C ALA A 173 -9.88 -15.68 -17.12
N ILE A 174 -11.11 -16.06 -17.43
CA ILE A 174 -12.28 -15.85 -16.53
C ILE A 174 -12.03 -16.45 -15.14
N ASP A 175 -11.60 -17.71 -15.08
CA ASP A 175 -11.36 -18.38 -13.79
C ASP A 175 -10.16 -17.78 -13.05
N ALA A 176 -9.17 -17.24 -13.76
CA ALA A 176 -8.04 -16.55 -13.15
C ALA A 176 -8.49 -15.22 -12.49
N ILE A 177 -9.40 -14.46 -13.13
CA ILE A 177 -9.98 -13.26 -12.53
C ILE A 177 -10.90 -13.60 -11.35
N ARG A 178 -11.71 -14.66 -11.45
CA ARG A 178 -12.53 -15.16 -10.32
C ARG A 178 -11.67 -15.59 -9.13
N ARG A 179 -10.52 -16.21 -9.39
CA ARG A 179 -9.54 -16.54 -8.35
C ARG A 179 -9.01 -15.32 -7.61
N LEU A 180 -9.10 -14.10 -8.16
CA LEU A 180 -8.77 -12.87 -7.45
C LEU A 180 -9.90 -12.35 -6.56
N GLY A 181 -11.06 -13.01 -6.58
CA GLY A 181 -12.27 -12.62 -5.84
C GLY A 181 -13.32 -11.89 -6.66
N ALA A 182 -13.14 -11.79 -7.99
CA ALA A 182 -14.18 -11.25 -8.87
C ALA A 182 -15.42 -12.16 -8.85
N THR A 183 -16.59 -11.54 -8.89
CA THR A 183 -17.90 -12.17 -8.91
C THR A 183 -18.56 -12.01 -10.29
N ASP A 184 -19.51 -12.88 -10.60
CA ASP A 184 -20.18 -12.81 -11.88
C ASP A 184 -21.11 -11.57 -11.97
N PRO A 185 -21.14 -10.88 -13.12
CA PRO A 185 -20.39 -11.20 -14.34
C PRO A 185 -18.97 -10.58 -14.37
N VAL A 186 -18.00 -11.39 -14.82
CA VAL A 186 -16.56 -11.05 -14.90
C VAL A 186 -16.13 -10.56 -16.30
N GLN A 187 -16.76 -11.10 -17.33
CA GLN A 187 -16.50 -10.70 -18.71
C GLN A 187 -17.34 -9.45 -19.03
N PRO A 188 -16.74 -8.34 -19.47
CA PRO A 188 -17.50 -7.19 -19.93
C PRO A 188 -18.26 -7.55 -21.22
N ASP A 189 -19.39 -6.87 -21.44
CA ASP A 189 -20.05 -6.86 -22.75
C ASP A 189 -19.14 -6.20 -23.79
N GLU A 190 -19.53 -6.24 -25.07
CA GLU A 190 -18.83 -5.49 -26.13
C GLU A 190 -18.69 -4.02 -25.72
N ARG A 191 -17.46 -3.53 -25.62
CA ARG A 191 -17.08 -2.19 -25.15
C ARG A 191 -17.69 -1.85 -23.80
N GLY A 192 -17.92 -2.85 -22.96
CA GLY A 192 -18.28 -2.67 -21.56
C GLY A 192 -17.03 -2.36 -20.74
N SER A 193 -17.21 -1.56 -19.70
CA SER A 193 -16.15 -1.29 -18.74
C SER A 193 -16.16 -2.32 -17.61
N PHE A 194 -14.97 -2.67 -17.10
CA PHE A 194 -14.78 -3.55 -15.95
C PHE A 194 -13.57 -3.09 -15.14
N SER A 195 -13.73 -3.00 -13.82
CA SER A 195 -12.64 -2.74 -12.89
C SER A 195 -12.72 -3.63 -11.66
N LEU A 196 -11.56 -4.02 -11.13
CA LEU A 196 -11.44 -4.90 -9.96
C LEU A 196 -10.27 -4.45 -9.10
N ALA A 197 -10.49 -4.42 -7.78
CA ALA A 197 -9.42 -4.48 -6.80
C ALA A 197 -9.51 -5.85 -6.13
N GLY A 198 -8.67 -6.77 -6.59
CA GLY A 198 -8.67 -8.18 -6.20
C GLY A 198 -7.45 -8.56 -5.39
N TYR A 199 -7.37 -9.83 -5.01
CA TYR A 199 -6.30 -10.35 -4.17
C TYR A 199 -5.88 -11.76 -4.57
N ALA A 200 -4.58 -11.99 -4.75
CA ALA A 200 -4.06 -13.29 -5.22
C ALA A 200 -4.08 -14.39 -4.15
N GLY A 201 -3.92 -14.03 -2.87
CA GLY A 201 -3.80 -15.00 -1.78
C GLY A 201 -5.08 -15.82 -1.54
N VAL A 202 -4.94 -17.02 -0.97
CA VAL A 202 -6.05 -17.98 -0.77
C VAL A 202 -7.17 -17.39 0.11
N ASN A 203 -6.79 -16.68 1.18
CA ASN A 203 -7.73 -16.05 2.09
C ASN A 203 -8.15 -14.68 1.55
N LYS A 204 -9.37 -14.61 1.01
CA LYS A 204 -9.88 -13.38 0.37
C LYS A 204 -10.26 -12.32 1.40
N PRO A 205 -9.66 -11.12 1.33
CA PRO A 205 -10.08 -10.01 2.18
C PRO A 205 -11.47 -9.49 1.81
N GLN A 206 -12.13 -8.86 2.78
CA GLN A 206 -13.48 -8.31 2.60
C GLN A 206 -13.53 -7.05 1.73
N TRP A 207 -12.38 -6.39 1.51
CA TRP A 207 -12.31 -5.17 0.71
C TRP A 207 -12.30 -5.42 -0.80
N ILE A 208 -12.29 -6.68 -1.26
CA ILE A 208 -12.33 -6.97 -2.71
C ILE A 208 -13.57 -6.33 -3.32
N THR A 209 -13.35 -5.56 -4.37
CA THR A 209 -14.39 -4.78 -5.05
C THR A 209 -14.36 -5.11 -6.53
N GLN A 210 -15.52 -5.00 -7.18
CA GLN A 210 -15.55 -4.85 -8.63
C GLN A 210 -16.64 -3.89 -9.08
N ARG A 211 -16.47 -3.35 -10.28
CA ARG A 211 -17.49 -2.57 -10.99
C ARG A 211 -17.50 -2.96 -12.45
N ARG A 212 -18.67 -2.78 -13.05
CA ARG A 212 -18.90 -3.00 -14.46
C ARG A 212 -19.95 -2.04 -14.98
N ALA A 213 -19.88 -1.74 -16.26
CA ALA A 213 -21.01 -1.18 -16.99
C ALA A 213 -21.30 -2.04 -18.22
N ASN A 214 -22.50 -1.88 -18.78
CA ASN A 214 -22.94 -2.66 -19.93
C ASN A 214 -22.28 -2.16 -21.22
N ARG A 215 -22.65 -2.78 -22.35
CA ARG A 215 -22.16 -2.43 -23.70
C ARG A 215 -22.03 -0.93 -23.94
N GLY A 216 -20.83 -0.50 -24.37
CA GLY A 216 -20.52 0.88 -24.72
C GLY A 216 -20.65 1.89 -23.57
N GLN A 217 -20.59 1.45 -22.31
CA GLN A 217 -20.69 2.32 -21.14
C GLN A 217 -19.37 2.38 -20.35
N GLY A 218 -18.99 3.60 -19.96
CA GLY A 218 -17.86 4.00 -19.10
C GLY A 218 -17.83 5.53 -18.97
N PRO A 219 -17.04 6.14 -18.05
CA PRO A 219 -16.16 5.52 -17.07
C PRO A 219 -16.86 4.87 -15.88
N ASN A 220 -16.22 3.87 -15.28
CA ASN A 220 -16.41 3.58 -13.86
C ASN A 220 -15.25 4.22 -13.08
N LEU A 221 -15.52 5.33 -12.38
CA LEU A 221 -14.56 5.95 -11.47
C LEU A 221 -14.83 5.42 -10.05
N LYS A 222 -13.89 4.69 -9.46
CA LYS A 222 -13.92 4.48 -8.01
C LYS A 222 -12.53 4.64 -7.40
N SER A 223 -12.46 5.51 -6.40
CA SER A 223 -11.37 5.62 -5.45
C SER A 223 -11.67 4.66 -4.29
N GLU A 224 -10.71 3.82 -3.94
CA GLU A 224 -10.74 2.99 -2.74
C GLU A 224 -9.44 3.19 -1.97
N SER A 225 -9.56 3.72 -0.76
CA SER A 225 -8.45 3.74 0.19
C SER A 225 -8.37 2.37 0.87
N ILE A 226 -7.37 1.57 0.51
CA ILE A 226 -7.11 0.26 1.12
C ILE A 226 -6.19 0.47 2.33
N SER A 227 -6.72 0.40 3.55
CA SER A 227 -5.90 0.38 4.77
C SER A 227 -5.19 -0.97 4.91
N ALA A 228 -3.85 -0.98 4.89
CA ALA A 228 -3.03 -2.18 5.13
C ALA A 228 -2.42 -2.11 6.54
N PRO A 229 -2.57 -3.17 7.37
CA PRO A 229 -1.77 -4.38 7.23
C PRO A 229 -2.71 -5.52 6.87
N VAL A 230 -2.29 -6.44 5.99
CA VAL A 230 -3.18 -7.53 5.51
C VAL A 230 -3.60 -8.53 6.63
N THR A 231 -3.40 -8.23 7.92
CA THR A 231 -3.81 -9.06 9.07
C THR A 231 -4.58 -8.36 10.21
N ARG A 232 -4.78 -7.02 10.26
CA ARG A 232 -5.63 -6.37 11.30
C ARG A 232 -6.33 -5.11 10.80
N ALA A 233 -7.65 -5.17 10.69
CA ALA A 233 -8.49 -4.12 10.12
C ALA A 233 -8.88 -3.02 11.14
N THR A 234 -8.84 -1.77 10.70
CA THR A 234 -9.70 -0.68 11.20
C THR A 234 -10.07 0.21 10.01
N TYR A 235 -11.36 0.51 9.87
CA TYR A 235 -11.93 1.19 8.70
C TYR A 235 -12.28 2.65 9.05
N HIS A 236 -11.96 3.58 8.15
CA HIS A 236 -12.61 4.88 8.08
C HIS A 236 -13.28 5.00 6.71
N LEU A 237 -14.60 5.18 6.71
CA LEU A 237 -15.37 5.49 5.51
C LEU A 237 -15.06 6.95 5.14
N ILE A 238 -14.42 7.18 3.99
CA ILE A 238 -14.37 8.52 3.40
C ILE A 238 -15.48 8.54 2.36
N ASP A 239 -16.55 9.27 2.66
CA ASP A 239 -17.62 9.55 1.71
C ASP A 239 -17.03 10.39 0.56
N ALA A 240 -17.21 9.89 -0.66
CA ALA A 240 -16.89 10.59 -1.89
C ALA A 240 -17.90 11.74 -2.07
N ASN A 241 -17.63 12.87 -1.44
CA ASN A 241 -18.32 14.11 -1.70
C ASN A 241 -17.36 15.31 -1.66
N GLU A 242 -16.30 15.24 -2.47
CA GLU A 242 -15.64 16.45 -2.97
C GLU A 242 -15.67 16.41 -4.49
N THR A 243 -16.77 16.95 -5.01
CA THR A 243 -16.83 17.49 -6.37
C THR A 243 -16.10 18.83 -6.36
N SER A 244 -15.13 18.98 -7.27
CA SER A 244 -14.76 20.25 -7.87
C SER A 244 -14.48 20.03 -9.34
#